data_AF-A0A7S2RGQ3-F1
#
_entry.id   AF-A0A7S2RGQ3-F1
#
_cell.length_a   1.000
_cell.length_b   1.000
_cell.length_c   1.000
_cell.angle_alpha   90.00
_cell.angle_beta   90.00
_cell.angle_gamma   90.00
#
_symmetry.space_group_name_H-M   'P 1'
#
loop_
_entity.id
_entity.type
_entity.pdbx_description
1 polymer ?
#
loop_
_entity_poly.entity_id
_entity_poly.type
_entity_poly.pdbx_seq_one_letter_code
_entity_poly.pdbx_strand_id
1 'polypeptide(L)'
;YAKRGKASRAIAILNKMDQYSSISRNEKDKIRPDAHTLNSIIYSLSVSKEIHKARRSLKILQRLEKSHVSGDWRATPSNQSYNMVINACSTTHGTDDKRAEAMQVALDAFSRLQSSKYAKPDRYTYISLLKTCGRQLSIDSSDRTRIVENVFSYCCEDGIVDDSVLQNFILAAPMDLKYKMSSSACLAFDDKKMSYQNLTAAILPEYWTRNVILSRKC
;
A
#
# COMPACT_ATOMS: atom_id res chain seq x y z
N TYR A 1 16.00 -6.20 -11.24
CA TYR A 1 15.07 -6.72 -12.27
C TYR A 1 14.53 -8.11 -11.92
N ALA A 2 13.24 -8.23 -11.63
CA ALA A 2 12.59 -9.54 -11.46
C ALA A 2 11.77 -9.88 -12.71
N LYS A 3 12.39 -10.67 -13.61
CA LYS A 3 11.75 -11.19 -14.81
C LYS A 3 10.69 -12.25 -14.46
N ARG A 4 9.67 -12.35 -15.31
CA ARG A 4 8.61 -13.38 -15.33
C ARG A 4 9.24 -14.75 -15.04
N GLY A 5 8.77 -15.46 -14.01
CA GLY A 5 9.30 -16.77 -13.58
C GLY A 5 10.00 -16.80 -12.21
N LYS A 6 10.44 -15.67 -11.64
CA LYS A 6 11.02 -15.64 -10.29
C LYS A 6 9.99 -15.96 -9.19
N ALA A 7 8.76 -15.44 -9.32
CA ALA A 7 7.69 -15.66 -8.35
C ALA A 7 7.29 -17.14 -8.25
N SER A 8 7.04 -17.80 -9.39
CA SER A 8 6.70 -19.24 -9.42
C SER A 8 7.80 -20.11 -8.81
N ARG A 9 9.08 -19.82 -9.08
CA ARG A 9 10.21 -20.55 -8.48
C ARG A 9 10.29 -20.33 -6.98
N ALA A 10 10.15 -19.08 -6.51
CA ALA A 10 10.18 -18.78 -5.08
C ALA A 10 9.02 -19.45 -4.33
N ILE A 11 7.83 -19.54 -4.94
CA ILE A 11 6.68 -20.25 -4.38
C ILE A 11 6.91 -21.77 -4.40
N ALA A 12 7.56 -22.32 -5.42
CA ALA A 12 7.93 -23.73 -5.44
C ALA A 12 8.92 -24.08 -4.31
N ILE A 13 9.88 -23.19 -4.02
CA ILE A 13 10.79 -23.35 -2.88
C ILE A 13 10.01 -23.29 -1.56
N LEU A 14 9.09 -22.34 -1.41
CA LEU A 14 8.22 -22.25 -0.23
C LEU A 14 7.43 -23.54 0.01
N ASN A 15 6.85 -24.11 -1.04
CA ASN A 15 6.12 -25.38 -0.93
C ASN A 15 7.03 -26.55 -0.54
N LYS A 16 8.27 -26.58 -1.04
CA LYS A 16 9.26 -27.58 -0.60
C LYS A 16 9.61 -27.41 0.88
N MET A 17 9.82 -26.17 1.35
CA MET A 17 10.07 -25.90 2.77
C MET A 17 8.94 -26.46 3.64
N ASP A 18 7.68 -26.30 3.21
CA ASP A 18 6.51 -26.85 3.91
C ASP A 18 6.51 -28.37 3.95
N GLN A 19 6.81 -29.01 2.81
CA GLN A 19 6.90 -30.46 2.74
C GLN A 19 7.97 -31.00 3.70
N TYR A 20 9.17 -30.43 3.70
CA TYR A 20 10.22 -30.84 4.64
C TYR A 20 9.83 -30.60 6.10
N SER A 21 9.20 -29.47 6.41
CA SER A 21 8.72 -29.16 7.75
C SER A 21 7.65 -30.15 8.24
N SER A 22 6.79 -30.63 7.34
CA SER A 22 5.72 -31.59 7.66
C SER A 22 6.22 -33.01 7.92
N ILE A 23 7.34 -33.41 7.31
CA ILE A 23 7.92 -34.75 7.45
C ILE A 23 8.86 -34.83 8.66
N SER A 24 9.40 -33.69 9.12
CA SER A 24 10.29 -33.65 10.27
C SER A 24 9.58 -33.98 11.58
N ARG A 25 10.07 -35.00 12.29
CA ARG A 25 9.55 -35.42 13.61
C ARG A 25 10.02 -34.52 14.76
N ASN A 26 11.16 -33.86 14.60
CA ASN A 26 11.74 -32.98 15.63
C ASN A 26 11.42 -31.52 15.32
N GLU A 27 10.93 -30.79 16.32
CA GLU A 27 10.62 -29.36 16.18
C GLU A 27 11.85 -28.53 15.80
N LYS A 28 13.04 -28.90 16.28
CA LYS A 28 14.30 -28.21 15.98
C LYS A 28 14.74 -28.34 14.52
N ASP A 29 14.30 -29.39 13.84
CA ASP A 29 14.67 -29.67 12.45
C ASP A 29 13.62 -29.12 11.46
N LYS A 30 12.53 -28.52 11.97
CA LYS A 30 11.50 -27.89 11.13
C LYS A 30 12.02 -26.59 10.54
N ILE A 31 12.15 -26.59 9.22
CA ILE A 31 12.43 -25.37 8.45
C ILE A 31 11.13 -24.57 8.32
N ARG A 32 11.17 -23.28 8.68
CA ARG A 32 10.05 -22.36 8.54
C ARG A 32 10.49 -21.12 7.76
N PRO A 33 9.65 -20.61 6.85
CA PRO A 33 9.94 -19.36 6.17
C PRO A 33 9.77 -18.19 7.14
N ASP A 34 10.76 -17.31 7.16
CA ASP A 34 10.73 -16.06 7.93
C ASP A 34 10.17 -14.89 7.09
N ALA A 35 10.12 -13.72 7.71
CA ALA A 35 9.66 -12.49 7.08
C ALA A 35 10.44 -12.16 5.81
N HIS A 36 11.76 -12.40 5.78
CA HIS A 36 12.58 -12.13 4.60
C HIS A 36 12.18 -13.02 3.41
N THR A 37 12.00 -14.32 3.68
CA THR A 37 11.59 -15.31 2.68
C THR A 37 10.22 -14.95 2.09
N LEU A 38 9.23 -14.65 2.95
CA LEU A 38 7.87 -14.33 2.53
C LEU A 38 7.81 -12.96 1.82
N ASN A 39 8.49 -11.93 2.33
CA ASN A 39 8.55 -10.61 1.69
C ASN A 39 9.22 -10.68 0.31
N SER A 40 10.24 -11.51 0.13
CA SER A 40 10.87 -11.73 -1.19
C SER A 40 9.87 -12.29 -2.21
N ILE A 41 8.97 -13.17 -1.78
CA ILE A 41 7.90 -13.70 -2.64
C ILE A 41 6.87 -12.61 -2.96
N ILE A 42 6.39 -11.86 -1.96
CA ILE A 42 5.44 -10.75 -2.17
C ILE A 42 6.04 -9.72 -3.14
N TYR A 43 7.29 -9.33 -2.92
CA TYR A 43 8.02 -8.43 -3.81
C TYR A 43 8.06 -8.98 -5.24
N SER A 44 8.44 -10.25 -5.42
CA SER A 44 8.51 -10.87 -6.75
C SER A 44 7.17 -10.89 -7.48
N LEU A 45 6.06 -11.05 -6.74
CA LEU A 45 4.70 -10.97 -7.28
C LEU A 45 4.35 -9.52 -7.65
N SER A 46 4.71 -8.55 -6.82
CA SER A 46 4.38 -7.13 -7.01
C SER A 46 4.92 -6.54 -8.31
N VAL A 47 6.07 -7.02 -8.76
CA VAL A 47 6.73 -6.61 -10.01
C VAL A 47 6.47 -7.56 -11.17
N SER A 48 5.73 -8.64 -10.95
CA SER A 48 5.40 -9.62 -11.99
C SER A 48 4.30 -9.13 -12.94
N LYS A 49 4.19 -9.79 -14.09
CA LYS A 49 3.08 -9.63 -15.04
C LYS A 49 2.01 -10.73 -14.87
N GLU A 50 1.96 -11.39 -13.72
CA GLU A 50 0.97 -12.44 -13.48
C GLU A 50 -0.42 -11.85 -13.24
N ILE A 51 -1.45 -12.52 -13.76
CA ILE A 51 -2.85 -12.08 -13.67
C ILE A 51 -3.35 -12.10 -12.21
N HIS A 52 -2.96 -13.12 -11.44
CA HIS A 52 -3.44 -13.33 -10.07
C HIS A 52 -2.51 -12.76 -8.99
N LYS A 53 -1.60 -11.84 -9.34
CA LYS A 53 -0.57 -11.37 -8.41
C LYS A 53 -1.14 -10.68 -7.16
N ALA A 54 -2.23 -9.92 -7.29
CA ALA A 54 -2.89 -9.27 -6.15
C ALA A 54 -3.31 -10.30 -5.10
N ARG A 55 -4.21 -11.23 -5.48
CA ARG A 55 -4.69 -12.29 -4.59
C ARG A 55 -3.56 -13.20 -4.06
N ARG A 56 -2.59 -13.56 -4.90
CA ARG A 56 -1.43 -14.36 -4.46
C ARG A 56 -0.60 -13.60 -3.43
N SER A 57 -0.35 -12.31 -3.63
CA SER A 57 0.45 -11.49 -2.71
C SER A 57 -0.23 -11.37 -1.34
N LEU A 58 -1.56 -11.18 -1.31
CA LEU A 58 -2.34 -11.18 -0.08
C LEU A 58 -2.28 -12.52 0.66
N LYS A 59 -2.37 -13.64 -0.06
CA LYS A 59 -2.27 -14.97 0.57
C LYS A 59 -0.92 -15.20 1.27
N ILE A 60 0.17 -14.67 0.69
CA ILE A 60 1.50 -14.76 1.31
C ILE A 60 1.60 -13.81 2.52
N LEU A 61 1.02 -12.62 2.46
CA LEU A 61 0.92 -11.71 3.61
C LEU A 61 0.11 -12.33 4.76
N GLN A 62 -1.06 -12.90 4.49
CA GLN A 62 -1.89 -13.58 5.50
C GLN A 62 -1.15 -14.76 6.14
N ARG A 63 -0.29 -15.43 5.37
CA ARG A 63 0.60 -16.47 5.90
C ARG A 63 1.66 -15.90 6.84
N LEU A 64 2.27 -14.77 6.49
CA LEU A 64 3.22 -14.05 7.33
C LEU A 64 2.55 -13.65 8.67
N GLU A 65 1.36 -13.04 8.59
CA GLU A 65 0.55 -12.69 9.76
C GLU A 65 0.24 -13.91 10.64
N LYS A 66 -0.22 -15.01 10.03
CA LYS A 66 -0.56 -16.25 10.74
C LYS A 66 0.66 -16.85 11.46
N SER A 67 1.82 -16.88 10.82
CA SER A 67 3.06 -17.37 11.44
C SER A 67 3.43 -16.53 12.66
N HIS A 68 3.35 -15.20 12.54
CA HIS A 68 3.64 -14.29 13.66
C HIS A 68 2.66 -14.46 14.83
N VAL A 69 1.36 -14.50 14.56
CA VAL A 69 0.32 -14.72 15.58
C VAL A 69 0.48 -16.08 16.27
N SER A 70 1.03 -17.07 15.57
CA SER A 70 1.36 -18.39 16.14
C SER A 70 2.64 -18.40 16.99
N GLY A 71 3.26 -17.23 17.25
CA GLY A 71 4.42 -17.06 18.11
C GLY A 71 5.77 -17.05 17.38
N ASP A 72 5.80 -17.08 16.04
CA ASP A 72 7.06 -17.00 15.28
C ASP A 72 7.51 -15.54 15.10
N TRP A 73 8.36 -15.06 15.99
CA TRP A 73 8.91 -13.71 15.95
C TRP A 73 9.71 -13.42 14.67
N ARG A 74 10.23 -14.44 13.98
CA ARG A 74 10.96 -14.28 12.70
C ARG A 74 10.02 -13.93 11.56
N ALA A 75 8.72 -14.19 11.71
CA ALA A 75 7.69 -13.94 10.71
C ALA A 75 6.90 -12.65 10.96
N THR A 76 7.44 -11.71 11.74
CA THR A 76 6.78 -10.42 12.03
C THR A 76 6.57 -9.62 10.74
N PRO A 77 5.31 -9.29 10.36
CA PRO A 77 5.05 -8.43 9.20
C PRO A 77 5.49 -6.99 9.48
N SER A 78 5.78 -6.24 8.42
CA SER A 78 6.17 -4.83 8.52
C SER A 78 5.41 -3.97 7.51
N ASN A 79 5.52 -2.65 7.61
CA ASN A 79 5.01 -1.70 6.61
C ASN A 79 5.35 -2.14 5.18
N GLN A 80 6.58 -2.61 4.98
CA GLN A 80 7.07 -3.07 3.68
C GLN A 80 6.25 -4.25 3.15
N SER A 81 5.88 -5.22 4.00
CA SER A 81 5.06 -6.38 3.63
C SER A 81 3.71 -5.96 3.05
N TYR A 82 3.02 -5.03 3.71
CA TYR A 82 1.73 -4.50 3.24
C TYR A 82 1.88 -3.64 1.99
N ASN A 83 2.88 -2.75 1.95
CA ASN A 83 3.16 -1.87 0.82
C ASN A 83 3.43 -2.66 -0.46
N MET A 84 4.14 -3.80 -0.37
CA MET A 84 4.37 -4.67 -1.52
C MET A 84 3.07 -5.29 -2.06
N VAL A 85 2.12 -5.67 -1.20
CA VAL A 85 0.80 -6.17 -1.61
C VAL A 85 -0.01 -5.07 -2.30
N ILE A 86 -0.08 -3.88 -1.70
CA ILE A 86 -0.80 -2.73 -2.30
C ILE A 86 -0.18 -2.38 -3.67
N ASN A 87 1.16 -2.37 -3.77
CA ASN A 87 1.84 -2.14 -5.04
C ASN A 87 1.55 -3.23 -6.09
N ALA A 88 1.44 -4.50 -5.68
CA ALA A 88 1.02 -5.59 -6.57
C ALA A 88 -0.38 -5.35 -7.15
N CYS A 89 -1.29 -4.81 -6.34
CA CYS A 89 -2.63 -4.42 -6.77
C CYS A 89 -2.58 -3.26 -7.76
N SER A 90 -1.80 -2.22 -7.48
CA SER A 90 -1.65 -1.03 -8.35
C SER A 90 -1.18 -1.36 -9.78
N THR A 91 -0.45 -2.47 -9.94
CA THR A 91 0.12 -2.91 -11.22
C THR A 91 -0.66 -4.07 -11.83
N THR A 92 -1.78 -4.48 -11.24
CA THR A 92 -2.66 -5.49 -11.82
C THR A 92 -3.35 -4.92 -13.05
N HIS A 93 -3.43 -5.72 -14.10
CA HIS A 93 -4.08 -5.40 -15.35
C HIS A 93 -5.03 -6.55 -15.70
N GLY A 94 -6.14 -6.27 -16.36
CA GLY A 94 -7.12 -7.27 -16.73
C GLY A 94 -8.50 -6.65 -16.93
N THR A 95 -9.53 -7.51 -16.89
CA THR A 95 -10.94 -7.13 -16.91
C THR A 95 -11.32 -6.27 -15.71
N ASP A 96 -12.47 -5.60 -15.76
CA ASP A 96 -12.95 -4.78 -14.66
C ASP A 96 -13.10 -5.59 -13.36
N ASP A 97 -13.52 -6.86 -13.44
CA ASP A 97 -13.53 -7.78 -12.29
C ASP A 97 -12.14 -7.94 -11.65
N LYS A 98 -11.08 -8.00 -12.45
CA LYS A 98 -9.70 -8.13 -11.94
C LYS A 98 -9.21 -6.84 -11.31
N ARG A 99 -9.60 -5.69 -11.85
CA ARG A 99 -9.28 -4.37 -11.29
C ARG A 99 -10.04 -4.15 -9.98
N ALA A 100 -11.31 -4.54 -9.93
CA ALA A 100 -12.12 -4.53 -8.72
C ALA A 100 -11.56 -5.47 -7.64
N GLU A 101 -11.18 -6.71 -8.00
CA GLU A 101 -10.50 -7.66 -7.10
C GLU A 101 -9.19 -7.06 -6.56
N ALA A 102 -8.37 -6.46 -7.42
CA ALA A 102 -7.14 -5.80 -7.00
C ALA A 102 -7.40 -4.64 -6.03
N MET A 103 -8.43 -3.84 -6.28
CA MET A 103 -8.80 -2.74 -5.39
C MET A 103 -9.27 -3.25 -4.02
N GLN A 104 -10.11 -4.29 -3.99
CA GLN A 104 -10.55 -4.93 -2.74
C GLN A 104 -9.37 -5.47 -1.93
N VAL A 105 -8.43 -6.14 -2.59
CA VAL A 105 -7.19 -6.65 -1.95
C VAL A 105 -6.35 -5.51 -1.38
N ALA A 106 -6.23 -4.39 -2.08
CA ALA A 106 -5.48 -3.23 -1.58
C ALA A 106 -6.12 -2.62 -0.34
N LEU A 107 -7.45 -2.52 -0.30
CA LEU A 107 -8.19 -2.03 0.86
C LEU A 107 -8.12 -3.00 2.06
N ASP A 108 -8.19 -4.32 1.82
CA ASP A 108 -8.00 -5.32 2.88
C ASP A 108 -6.58 -5.22 3.48
N ALA A 109 -5.55 -5.11 2.64
CA ALA A 109 -4.18 -4.94 3.10
C ALA A 109 -3.98 -3.64 3.91
N PHE A 110 -4.61 -2.54 3.48
CA PHE A 110 -4.56 -1.27 4.21
C PHE A 110 -5.28 -1.35 5.56
N SER A 111 -6.48 -1.93 5.59
CA SER A 111 -7.26 -2.12 6.84
C SER A 111 -6.51 -2.99 7.86
N ARG A 112 -5.87 -4.06 7.40
CA ARG A 112 -4.99 -4.91 8.23
C ARG A 112 -3.80 -4.12 8.79
N LEU A 113 -3.18 -3.27 7.98
CA LEU A 113 -2.07 -2.42 8.41
C LEU A 113 -2.53 -1.39 9.45
N GLN A 114 -3.70 -0.76 9.27
CA GLN A 114 -4.26 0.18 10.26
C GLN A 114 -4.57 -0.51 11.59
N SER A 115 -5.01 -1.77 11.55
CA SER A 115 -5.33 -2.57 12.74
C SER A 115 -4.12 -3.28 13.34
N SER A 116 -2.93 -3.13 12.74
CA SER A 116 -1.73 -3.83 13.17
C SER A 116 -1.14 -3.23 14.46
N LYS A 117 -0.61 -4.11 15.32
CA LYS A 117 0.11 -3.70 16.54
C LYS A 117 1.62 -3.49 16.32
N TYR A 118 2.14 -3.96 15.19
CA TYR A 118 3.58 -4.01 14.89
C TYR A 118 3.98 -3.16 13.68
N ALA A 119 3.01 -2.61 12.96
CA ALA A 119 3.22 -1.76 11.80
C ALA A 119 2.15 -0.67 11.76
N LYS A 120 2.44 0.47 11.12
CA LYS A 120 1.50 1.57 10.90
C LYS A 120 1.61 2.07 9.47
N PRO A 121 0.56 2.63 8.87
CA PRO A 121 0.68 3.30 7.58
C PRO A 121 1.84 4.31 7.57
N ASP A 122 2.61 4.29 6.50
CA ASP A 122 3.65 5.28 6.21
C ASP A 122 3.34 6.02 4.92
N ARG A 123 4.19 6.99 4.59
CA ARG A 123 4.14 7.74 3.34
C ARG A 123 4.02 6.84 2.10
N TYR A 124 4.76 5.74 2.04
CA TYR A 124 4.74 4.81 0.90
C TYR A 124 3.41 4.06 0.80
N THR A 125 2.76 3.79 1.92
CA THR A 125 1.43 3.18 2.01
C THR A 125 0.41 4.06 1.29
N TYR A 126 0.32 5.32 1.68
CA TYR A 126 -0.63 6.28 1.10
C TYR A 126 -0.37 6.52 -0.39
N ILE A 127 0.89 6.72 -0.79
CA ILE A 127 1.25 6.86 -2.21
C ILE A 127 0.82 5.62 -3.01
N SER A 128 1.09 4.42 -2.50
CA SER A 128 0.75 3.17 -3.21
C SER A 128 -0.76 2.97 -3.33
N LEU A 129 -1.52 3.35 -2.30
CA LEU A 129 -2.98 3.23 -2.31
C LEU A 129 -3.64 4.25 -3.24
N LEU A 130 -3.17 5.51 -3.24
CA LEU A 130 -3.61 6.55 -4.18
C LEU A 130 -3.33 6.15 -5.64
N LYS A 131 -2.13 5.62 -5.93
CA LYS A 131 -1.81 5.05 -7.24
C LYS A 131 -2.74 3.90 -7.62
N THR A 132 -3.10 3.06 -6.66
CA THR A 132 -4.03 1.95 -6.89
C THR A 132 -5.42 2.48 -7.25
N CYS A 133 -5.94 3.47 -6.52
CA CYS A 133 -7.22 4.12 -6.83
C CYS A 133 -7.23 4.67 -8.26
N GLY A 134 -6.20 5.45 -8.63
CA GLY A 134 -6.13 6.08 -9.94
C GLY A 134 -5.98 5.09 -11.11
N ARG A 135 -5.46 3.89 -10.85
CA ARG A 135 -5.23 2.85 -11.88
C ARG A 135 -6.31 1.79 -11.94
N GLN A 136 -6.99 1.49 -10.84
CA GLN A 136 -7.94 0.38 -10.76
C GLN A 136 -9.39 0.84 -10.81
N LEU A 137 -9.67 2.12 -10.52
CA LEU A 137 -11.02 2.68 -10.52
C LEU A 137 -11.20 3.73 -11.63
N SER A 138 -12.39 3.75 -12.23
CA SER A 138 -12.76 4.78 -13.20
C SER A 138 -12.79 6.16 -12.55
N ILE A 139 -12.38 7.21 -13.28
CA ILE A 139 -12.37 8.59 -12.80
C ILE A 139 -13.75 9.07 -12.37
N ASP A 140 -14.79 8.62 -13.08
CA ASP A 140 -16.18 9.02 -12.83
C ASP A 140 -16.88 8.17 -11.76
N SER A 141 -16.19 7.15 -11.21
CA SER A 141 -16.79 6.31 -10.17
C SER A 141 -16.85 7.04 -8.84
N SER A 142 -18.04 7.02 -8.21
CA SER A 142 -18.25 7.53 -6.85
C SER A 142 -17.33 6.83 -5.84
N ASP A 143 -17.05 5.55 -6.05
CA ASP A 143 -16.11 4.78 -5.24
C ASP A 143 -14.69 5.35 -5.29
N ARG A 144 -14.18 5.72 -6.47
CA ARG A 144 -12.85 6.36 -6.56
C ARG A 144 -12.81 7.65 -5.76
N THR A 145 -13.83 8.49 -5.92
CA THR A 145 -13.92 9.78 -5.22
C THR A 145 -13.89 9.57 -3.71
N ARG A 146 -14.80 8.71 -3.21
CA ARG A 146 -14.93 8.39 -1.78
C ARG A 146 -13.67 7.76 -1.20
N ILE A 147 -13.06 6.81 -1.90
CA ILE A 147 -11.87 6.12 -1.40
C ILE A 147 -10.66 7.06 -1.42
N VAL A 148 -10.44 7.82 -2.50
CA VAL A 148 -9.33 8.80 -2.57
C VAL A 148 -9.46 9.85 -1.46
N GLU A 149 -10.68 10.35 -1.23
CA GLU A 149 -10.96 11.29 -0.14
C GLU A 149 -10.61 10.71 1.24
N ASN A 150 -11.08 9.49 1.54
CA ASN A 150 -10.79 8.84 2.82
C ASN A 150 -9.29 8.57 3.00
N VAL A 151 -8.62 8.05 1.98
CA VAL A 151 -7.18 7.76 2.02
C VAL A 151 -6.36 9.02 2.25
N PHE A 152 -6.72 10.11 1.59
CA PHE A 152 -6.05 11.39 1.81
C PHE A 152 -6.33 11.97 3.19
N SER A 153 -7.57 11.85 3.68
CA SER A 153 -7.96 12.30 5.02
C SER A 153 -7.18 11.56 6.11
N TYR A 154 -7.05 10.23 6.01
CA TYR A 154 -6.20 9.45 6.94
C TYR A 154 -4.74 9.89 6.89
N CYS A 155 -4.21 10.23 5.71
CA CYS A 155 -2.84 10.73 5.58
C CYS A 155 -2.66 12.11 6.25
N CYS A 156 -3.67 12.97 6.14
CA CYS A 156 -3.72 14.27 6.83
C CYS A 156 -3.79 14.09 8.35
N GLU A 157 -4.62 13.15 8.82
CA GLU A 157 -4.73 12.79 10.24
C GLU A 157 -3.42 12.24 10.79
N ASP A 158 -2.71 11.40 10.03
CA ASP A 158 -1.37 10.91 10.38
C ASP A 158 -0.30 12.02 10.31
N GLY A 159 -0.60 13.15 9.68
CA GLY A 159 0.29 14.30 9.60
C GLY A 159 1.51 14.09 8.70
N ILE A 160 1.44 13.17 7.75
CA ILE A 160 2.56 12.76 6.89
C ILE A 160 2.39 13.17 5.42
N VAL A 161 1.59 14.20 5.13
CA VAL A 161 1.39 14.70 3.77
C VAL A 161 2.63 15.46 3.32
N ASP A 162 3.31 14.93 2.30
CA ASP A 162 4.41 15.59 1.59
C ASP A 162 4.05 15.86 0.13
N ASP A 163 4.97 16.48 -0.62
CA ASP A 163 4.74 16.81 -2.04
C ASP A 163 4.45 15.57 -2.89
N SER A 164 5.03 14.42 -2.55
CA SER A 164 4.76 13.19 -3.30
C SER A 164 3.38 12.62 -3.01
N VAL A 165 2.93 12.62 -1.74
CA VAL A 165 1.55 12.25 -1.40
C VAL A 165 0.58 13.18 -2.13
N LEU A 166 0.81 14.48 -2.06
CA LEU A 166 -0.02 15.50 -2.70
C LEU A 166 -0.09 15.30 -4.22
N GLN A 167 1.04 15.09 -4.89
CA GLN A 167 1.07 14.83 -6.33
C GLN A 167 0.27 13.55 -6.69
N ASN A 168 0.41 12.48 -5.91
CA ASN A 168 -0.34 11.25 -6.15
C ASN A 168 -1.83 11.40 -5.86
N PHE A 169 -2.21 12.24 -4.89
CA PHE A 169 -3.60 12.62 -4.65
C PHE A 169 -4.16 13.39 -5.85
N ILE A 170 -3.46 14.40 -6.36
CA ILE A 170 -3.90 15.20 -7.53
C ILE A 170 -4.07 14.32 -8.78
N LEU A 171 -3.22 13.30 -8.96
CA LEU A 171 -3.36 12.34 -10.07
C LEU A 171 -4.56 11.39 -9.88
N ALA A 172 -4.90 11.06 -8.63
CA ALA A 172 -5.97 10.12 -8.33
C ALA A 172 -7.35 10.78 -8.19
N ALA A 173 -7.44 12.01 -7.70
CA ALA A 173 -8.70 12.68 -7.40
C ALA A 173 -9.42 13.21 -8.66
N PRO A 174 -10.78 13.22 -8.70
CA PRO A 174 -11.54 14.02 -9.67
C PRO A 174 -11.41 15.53 -9.36
N MET A 175 -11.80 16.37 -10.31
CA MET A 175 -11.63 17.83 -10.19
C MET A 175 -12.32 18.43 -8.97
N ASP A 176 -13.56 18.04 -8.69
CA ASP A 176 -14.32 18.59 -7.55
C ASP A 176 -13.64 18.30 -6.21
N LEU A 177 -13.08 17.09 -6.05
CA LEU A 177 -12.34 16.71 -4.86
C LEU A 177 -11.02 17.49 -4.74
N LYS A 178 -10.33 17.77 -5.85
CA LYS A 178 -9.13 18.63 -5.84
C LYS A 178 -9.47 20.03 -5.37
N TYR A 179 -10.55 20.64 -5.89
CA TYR A 179 -10.99 21.96 -5.47
C TYR A 179 -11.39 21.98 -3.99
N LYS A 180 -12.22 21.02 -3.56
CA LYS A 180 -12.61 20.87 -2.15
C LYS A 180 -11.39 20.83 -1.22
N MET A 181 -10.43 19.95 -1.51
CA MET A 181 -9.24 19.81 -0.67
C MET A 181 -8.30 21.01 -0.74
N SER A 182 -8.21 21.67 -1.91
CA SER A 182 -7.44 22.91 -2.06
C SER A 182 -8.05 24.02 -1.22
N SER A 183 -9.37 24.21 -1.27
CA SER A 183 -10.07 25.18 -0.43
C SER A 183 -9.87 24.90 1.05
N SER A 184 -9.99 23.65 1.49
CA SER A 184 -9.71 23.27 2.88
C SER A 184 -8.27 23.55 3.31
N ALA A 185 -7.29 23.32 2.43
CA ALA A 185 -5.90 23.66 2.69
C ALA A 185 -5.67 25.18 2.72
N CYS A 186 -6.34 25.93 1.84
CA CYS A 186 -6.23 27.37 1.72
C CYS A 186 -7.01 28.14 2.78
N LEU A 187 -7.96 27.57 3.51
CA LEU A 187 -8.58 28.26 4.67
C LEU A 187 -7.55 28.63 5.76
N ALA A 188 -6.29 28.15 5.65
CA ALA A 188 -5.15 28.60 6.44
C ALA A 188 -4.45 29.88 5.92
N PHE A 189 -4.72 30.33 4.68
CA PHE A 189 -4.11 31.48 4.03
C PHE A 189 -5.19 32.27 3.28
N ASP A 190 -5.39 33.54 3.64
CA ASP A 190 -6.49 34.42 3.19
C ASP A 190 -6.37 34.85 1.70
N ASP A 191 -6.18 33.90 0.77
CA ASP A 191 -5.99 34.15 -0.66
C ASP A 191 -6.87 33.23 -1.52
N LYS A 192 -7.94 33.82 -2.07
CA LYS A 192 -9.02 33.16 -2.83
C LYS A 192 -8.63 32.71 -4.26
N LYS A 193 -7.34 32.76 -4.64
CA LYS A 193 -6.87 32.47 -6.01
C LYS A 193 -5.87 31.33 -6.12
N MET A 194 -5.66 30.52 -5.08
CA MET A 194 -4.69 29.43 -5.15
C MET A 194 -5.24 28.21 -5.92
N SER A 195 -4.65 27.93 -7.08
CA SER A 195 -4.94 26.75 -7.91
C SER A 195 -4.31 25.49 -7.31
N TYR A 196 -5.01 24.35 -7.38
CA TYR A 196 -4.47 23.04 -6.98
C TYR A 196 -3.16 22.67 -7.71
N GLN A 197 -2.86 23.34 -8.83
CA GLN A 197 -1.64 23.16 -9.62
C GLN A 197 -0.38 23.71 -8.92
N ASN A 198 -0.53 24.63 -7.96
CA ASN A 198 0.57 25.28 -7.25
C ASN A 198 0.70 24.81 -5.80
N LEU A 199 -0.09 23.81 -5.38
CA LEU A 199 -0.02 23.31 -4.01
C LEU A 199 1.31 22.59 -3.77
N THR A 200 1.94 22.93 -2.65
CA THR A 200 3.13 22.25 -2.12
C THR A 200 2.92 21.98 -0.65
N ALA A 201 3.60 20.99 -0.09
CA ALA A 201 3.52 20.65 1.33
C ALA A 201 3.95 21.81 2.24
N ALA A 202 4.77 22.74 1.74
CA ALA A 202 5.19 23.92 2.48
C ALA A 202 4.04 24.89 2.84
N ILE A 203 2.96 24.89 2.05
CA ILE A 203 1.81 25.80 2.22
C ILE A 203 0.54 25.07 2.71
N LEU A 204 0.66 23.79 3.08
CA LEU A 204 -0.44 23.02 3.67
C LEU A 204 -0.58 23.32 5.18
N PRO A 205 -1.75 23.05 5.77
CA PRO A 205 -1.94 23.15 7.21
C PRO A 205 -0.88 22.35 7.98
N GLU A 206 -0.31 22.94 9.03
CA GLU A 206 0.78 22.32 9.78
C GLU A 206 0.42 20.93 10.33
N TYR A 207 -0.83 20.75 10.75
CA TYR A 207 -1.28 19.45 11.25
C TYR A 207 -1.28 18.34 10.18
N TRP A 208 -1.37 18.67 8.88
CA TRP A 208 -1.24 17.71 7.77
C TRP A 208 0.20 17.29 7.51
N THR A 209 1.17 18.11 7.90
CA THR A 209 2.59 17.93 7.58
C THR A 209 3.47 17.79 8.82
N ARG A 210 2.89 17.72 10.02
CA ARG A 210 3.59 17.75 11.33
C ARG A 210 4.64 16.65 11.52
N ASN A 211 4.54 15.56 10.75
CA ASN A 211 5.47 14.42 10.78
C ASN A 211 6.34 14.36 9.51
N VAL A 212 6.46 15.46 8.75
CA VAL A 212 7.30 15.58 7.55
C VAL A 212 8.39 16.63 7.79
N ILE A 213 9.62 16.31 7.39
CA ILE A 213 10.71 17.29 7.37
C ILE A 213 10.53 18.16 6.13
N LEU A 214 9.94 19.35 6.30
CA LEU A 214 9.77 20.32 5.23
C LEU A 214 11.03 21.20 5.12
N SER A 215 11.57 21.32 3.91
CA SER A 215 12.52 22.40 3.59
C SER A 215 11.73 23.70 3.42
N ARG A 216 11.31 24.33 4.52
CA ARG A 216 10.70 25.67 4.44
C ARG A 216 11.83 26.62 4.00
N LYS A 217 11.72 27.18 2.80
CA LYS A 217 12.58 28.29 2.41
C LYS A 217 12.23 29.45 3.35
N CYS A 218 13.18 29.82 4.21
CA CYS A 218 13.13 31.06 4.97
C CYS A 218 13.06 32.27 4.04
#